data_AF-A0A1F2QB43-F1
#
_entry.id   AF-A0A1F2QB43-F1
#
_cell.length_a   1.000
_cell.length_b   1.000
_cell.length_c   1.000
_cell.angle_alpha   90.00
_cell.angle_beta   90.00
_cell.angle_gamma   90.00
#
_symmetry.space_group_name_H-M   'P 1'
#
loop_
_entity.id
_entity.type
_entity.pdbx_description
1 polymer ?
#
loop_
_entity_poly.entity_id
_entity_poly.type
_entity_poly.pdbx_seq_one_letter_code
_entity_poly.pdbx_strand_id
1 'polypeptide(L)'
;MELSQGDAVFSFDGAEAVSAIANQPYSGAGQWWSNRGDAIDSTLTTELDLTGLASATLRFRAWYDIEEHWDYAYVMASTDGGSTWRILSTQHTTEENPLGLSYGPAFTSKSGGEDGPSWVEEETDLTPFAGRKMLLRFEYITDEGVNLDGFAIDDISVPELGFSDAAESDGLWQAQGFVRLTSPSPQRFLVQVIELGETTSVTTVPLDEANRGEVRLSGFGSTLDKAVIVVAAATDGTRQTAAYRYSLRPAEQ
;
A
#
# COMPACT_ATOMS: atom_id res chain seq x y z
N MET A 1 33.09 -3.76 -5.64
CA MET A 1 34.12 -2.70 -5.81
C MET A 1 35.32 -3.14 -5.00
N GLU A 2 36.52 -3.15 -5.57
CA GLU A 2 37.72 -3.63 -4.86
C GLU A 2 38.63 -2.44 -4.56
N LEU A 3 38.88 -2.21 -3.27
CA LEU A 3 40.01 -1.44 -2.78
C LEU A 3 41.00 -2.44 -2.20
N SER A 4 42.19 -2.52 -2.77
CA SER A 4 43.17 -3.53 -2.37
C SER A 4 44.07 -3.06 -1.21
N GLN A 5 44.22 -1.75 -1.01
CA GLN A 5 45.06 -1.16 0.04
C GLN A 5 44.55 0.20 0.52
N GLY A 6 44.82 0.52 1.79
CA GLY A 6 44.66 1.86 2.36
C GLY A 6 43.31 2.09 3.06
N ASP A 7 42.95 3.36 3.21
CA ASP A 7 41.72 3.76 3.87
C ASP A 7 40.66 4.16 2.85
N ALA A 8 39.39 3.95 3.20
CA ALA A 8 38.23 4.30 2.40
C ALA A 8 37.19 5.04 3.23
N VAL A 9 36.38 5.85 2.57
CA VAL A 9 35.14 6.39 3.13
C VAL A 9 33.98 5.79 2.37
N PHE A 10 33.12 5.08 3.10
CA PHE A 10 31.82 4.65 2.61
C PHE A 10 30.79 5.73 2.97
N SER A 11 30.03 6.19 1.96
CA SER A 11 28.94 7.15 2.14
C SER A 11 27.63 6.50 1.69
N PHE A 12 26.58 6.70 2.50
CA PHE A 12 25.23 6.20 2.27
C PHE A 12 24.24 7.36 2.17
N ASP A 13 23.28 7.24 1.26
CA ASP A 13 22.20 8.21 1.01
C ASP A 13 20.91 7.44 0.71
N GLY A 14 20.05 7.29 1.73
CA GLY A 14 18.79 6.57 1.64
C GLY A 14 17.60 7.47 1.37
N ALA A 15 16.53 6.94 0.78
CA ALA A 15 15.26 7.65 0.67
C ALA A 15 14.73 8.07 2.06
N GLU A 16 14.08 9.23 2.15
CA GLU A 16 13.53 9.75 3.40
C GLU A 16 12.13 9.20 3.72
N ALA A 17 11.42 8.68 2.71
CA ALA A 17 10.06 8.20 2.85
C ALA A 17 9.74 7.02 1.92
N VAL A 18 8.70 6.28 2.26
CA VAL A 18 8.26 5.08 1.54
C VAL A 18 6.74 4.92 1.64
N SER A 19 6.09 4.59 0.52
CA SER A 19 4.66 4.33 0.49
C SER A 19 4.32 2.99 1.14
N ALA A 20 3.11 2.83 1.68
CA ALA A 20 2.63 1.55 2.21
C ALA A 20 2.36 0.52 1.09
N ILE A 21 1.87 1.02 -0.05
CA ILE A 21 1.52 0.28 -1.27
C ILE A 21 2.11 0.96 -2.50
N ALA A 22 2.17 0.24 -3.62
CA ALA A 22 2.81 0.68 -4.86
C ALA A 22 2.02 1.74 -5.67
N ASN A 23 1.36 2.68 -5.00
CA ASN A 23 0.64 3.77 -5.63
C ASN A 23 0.84 5.12 -4.91
N GLN A 24 0.20 6.14 -5.46
CA GLN A 24 -0.11 7.40 -4.78
C GLN A 24 -1.63 7.59 -4.81
N PRO A 25 -2.21 8.42 -3.92
CA PRO A 25 -3.59 8.88 -4.03
C PRO A 25 -3.93 9.31 -5.46
N TYR A 26 -5.14 9.00 -5.93
CA TYR A 26 -5.55 9.37 -7.28
C TYR A 26 -5.73 10.88 -7.38
N SER A 27 -6.36 11.46 -6.37
CA SER A 27 -6.49 12.90 -6.19
C SER A 27 -6.07 13.31 -4.77
N GLY A 28 -5.87 14.61 -4.56
CA GLY A 28 -5.57 15.14 -3.23
C GLY A 28 -4.33 14.53 -2.57
N ALA A 29 -4.43 14.26 -1.28
CA ALA A 29 -3.40 13.67 -0.44
C ALA A 29 -3.84 12.37 0.23
N GLY A 30 -5.14 12.04 0.21
CA GLY A 30 -5.71 10.89 0.89
C GLY A 30 -6.16 9.77 -0.03
N GLN A 31 -6.12 8.53 0.45
CA GLN A 31 -6.86 7.41 -0.14
C GLN A 31 -7.27 6.43 0.95
N TRP A 32 -8.35 5.68 0.73
CA TRP A 32 -8.68 4.53 1.58
C TRP A 32 -7.94 3.31 1.09
N TRP A 33 -7.31 2.57 2.01
CA TRP A 33 -6.63 1.33 1.71
C TRP A 33 -7.19 0.21 2.59
N SER A 34 -7.42 -0.96 1.99
CA SER A 34 -7.97 -2.15 2.66
C SER A 34 -7.11 -2.72 3.77
N ASN A 35 -5.91 -2.17 3.95
CA ASN A 35 -4.81 -2.83 4.66
C ASN A 35 -4.37 -4.12 3.93
N ARG A 36 -3.37 -4.79 4.49
CA ARG A 36 -2.78 -6.01 3.94
C ARG A 36 -2.54 -7.02 5.05
N GLY A 37 -2.93 -8.26 4.83
CA GLY A 37 -2.72 -9.36 5.77
C GLY A 37 -3.39 -10.64 5.29
N ASP A 38 -3.03 -11.74 5.93
CA ASP A 38 -3.64 -13.06 5.73
C ASP A 38 -4.86 -13.20 6.64
N ALA A 39 -5.91 -13.86 6.14
CA ALA A 39 -7.17 -14.11 6.81
C ALA A 39 -7.82 -12.84 7.41
N ILE A 40 -7.81 -11.74 6.64
CA ILE A 40 -8.45 -10.49 7.03
C ILE A 40 -9.82 -10.32 6.37
N ASP A 41 -10.70 -9.61 7.06
CA ASP A 41 -11.98 -9.08 6.57
C ASP A 41 -12.02 -7.59 6.93
N SER A 42 -11.68 -6.78 5.94
CA SER A 42 -11.61 -5.33 6.05
C SER A 42 -12.86 -4.71 5.42
N THR A 43 -13.57 -3.85 6.15
CA THR A 43 -14.74 -3.13 5.65
C THR A 43 -14.61 -1.62 5.77
N LEU A 44 -15.19 -0.91 4.80
CA LEU A 44 -15.35 0.54 4.79
C LEU A 44 -16.81 0.86 4.47
N THR A 45 -17.59 1.26 5.48
CA THR A 45 -19.05 1.39 5.36
C THR A 45 -19.53 2.83 5.59
N THR A 46 -20.51 3.29 4.82
CA THR A 46 -21.21 4.57 5.05
C THR A 46 -22.74 4.43 4.83
N GLU A 47 -23.53 5.31 5.44
CA GLU A 47 -24.98 5.42 5.15
C GLU A 47 -25.21 6.52 4.10
N LEU A 48 -26.03 6.20 3.10
CA LEU A 48 -26.49 7.15 2.08
C LEU A 48 -28.02 7.29 2.16
N ASP A 49 -28.51 8.53 2.17
CA ASP A 49 -29.95 8.82 2.16
C ASP A 49 -30.44 9.12 0.73
N LEU A 50 -30.96 8.10 0.06
CA LEU A 50 -31.47 8.20 -1.32
C LEU A 50 -32.99 8.47 -1.35
N THR A 51 -33.62 8.86 -0.24
CA THR A 51 -35.09 9.01 -0.13
C THR A 51 -35.68 10.02 -1.11
N GLY A 52 -34.94 11.07 -1.45
CA GLY A 52 -35.37 12.11 -2.38
C GLY A 52 -35.06 11.83 -3.86
N LEU A 53 -34.44 10.69 -4.17
CA LEU A 53 -33.91 10.40 -5.50
C LEU A 53 -34.76 9.36 -6.24
N ALA A 54 -34.86 9.51 -7.56
CA ALA A 54 -35.49 8.53 -8.45
C ALA A 54 -34.48 7.56 -9.09
N SER A 55 -33.21 7.97 -9.14
CA SER A 55 -32.06 7.22 -9.62
C SER A 55 -30.82 7.68 -8.87
N ALA A 56 -29.82 6.82 -8.78
CA ALA A 56 -28.55 7.15 -8.16
C ALA A 56 -27.44 6.28 -8.77
N THR A 57 -26.24 6.84 -8.89
CA THR A 57 -25.09 6.16 -9.45
C THR A 57 -23.91 6.28 -8.49
N LEU A 58 -23.26 5.18 -8.15
CA LEU A 58 -21.98 5.22 -7.45
C LEU A 58 -20.86 5.34 -8.48
N ARG A 59 -19.93 6.26 -8.26
CA ARG A 59 -18.65 6.39 -8.99
C ARG A 59 -17.51 6.40 -8.00
N PHE A 60 -16.39 5.76 -8.35
CA PHE A 60 -15.17 5.81 -7.54
C PHE A 60 -13.95 5.45 -8.39
N ARG A 61 -12.77 5.74 -7.85
CA ARG A 61 -11.49 5.26 -8.37
C ARG A 61 -11.06 4.04 -7.57
N ALA A 62 -10.61 3.01 -8.26
CA ALA A 62 -10.08 1.80 -7.66
C ALA A 62 -8.65 1.54 -8.14
N TRP A 63 -7.78 1.17 -7.22
CA TRP A 63 -6.45 0.62 -7.51
C TRP A 63 -6.32 -0.68 -6.73
N TYR A 64 -5.85 -1.75 -7.35
CA TYR A 64 -5.72 -3.02 -6.65
C TYR A 64 -4.65 -3.93 -7.21
N ASP A 65 -4.02 -4.67 -6.31
CA ASP A 65 -3.13 -5.79 -6.58
C ASP A 65 -3.47 -6.88 -5.56
N ILE A 66 -4.27 -7.84 -6.00
CA ILE A 66 -4.97 -8.83 -5.17
C ILE A 66 -4.60 -10.22 -5.69
N GLU A 67 -4.38 -11.20 -4.78
CA GLU A 67 -4.05 -12.56 -5.21
C GLU A 67 -5.18 -13.15 -6.07
N GLU A 68 -4.84 -13.51 -7.30
CA GLU A 68 -5.81 -13.88 -8.31
C GLU A 68 -6.57 -15.17 -7.95
N HIS A 69 -7.88 -15.05 -7.79
CA HIS A 69 -8.84 -16.10 -7.45
C HIS A 69 -8.82 -16.62 -5.99
N TRP A 70 -7.99 -16.03 -5.13
CA TRP A 70 -7.89 -16.38 -3.71
C TRP A 70 -8.46 -15.27 -2.84
N ASP A 71 -7.99 -14.05 -3.10
CA ASP A 71 -8.41 -12.85 -2.40
C ASP A 71 -9.43 -12.07 -3.24
N TYR A 72 -10.34 -11.36 -2.56
CA TYR A 72 -11.42 -10.65 -3.24
C TYR A 72 -11.79 -9.34 -2.55
N ALA A 73 -12.05 -8.31 -3.37
CA ALA A 73 -12.72 -7.10 -2.91
C ALA A 73 -14.12 -6.94 -3.54
N TYR A 74 -15.05 -6.38 -2.78
CA TYR A 74 -16.46 -6.27 -3.12
C TYR A 74 -16.99 -4.86 -2.92
N VAL A 75 -17.96 -4.46 -3.75
CA VAL A 75 -18.86 -3.35 -3.48
C VAL A 75 -20.20 -3.93 -3.07
N MET A 76 -20.75 -3.47 -1.96
CA MET A 76 -21.96 -4.06 -1.37
C MET A 76 -22.95 -3.00 -0.91
N ALA A 77 -24.23 -3.33 -0.99
CA ALA A 77 -25.33 -2.50 -0.56
C ALA A 77 -26.26 -3.23 0.41
N SER A 78 -26.72 -2.54 1.46
CA SER A 78 -27.72 -3.06 2.38
C SER A 78 -28.86 -2.07 2.59
N THR A 79 -30.08 -2.58 2.78
CA THR A 79 -31.29 -1.76 3.06
C THR A 79 -31.99 -2.16 4.35
N ASP A 80 -31.40 -3.07 5.12
CA ASP A 80 -31.94 -3.65 6.35
C ASP A 80 -30.96 -3.46 7.54
N GLY A 81 -30.21 -2.36 7.50
CA GLY A 81 -29.25 -2.00 8.55
C GLY A 81 -28.02 -2.91 8.60
N GLY A 82 -27.66 -3.55 7.48
CA GLY A 82 -26.49 -4.43 7.39
C GLY A 82 -26.77 -5.88 7.79
N SER A 83 -28.04 -6.28 7.91
CA SER A 83 -28.41 -7.67 8.21
C SER A 83 -28.19 -8.57 6.99
N THR A 84 -28.47 -8.05 5.79
CA THR A 84 -28.14 -8.68 4.52
C THR A 84 -27.46 -7.69 3.59
N TRP A 85 -26.62 -8.21 2.69
CA TRP A 85 -25.84 -7.42 1.75
C TRP A 85 -26.02 -7.98 0.33
N ARG A 86 -26.23 -7.07 -0.63
CA ARG A 86 -26.20 -7.36 -2.05
C ARG A 86 -24.87 -6.92 -2.62
N ILE A 87 -24.12 -7.85 -3.21
CA ILE A 87 -22.89 -7.55 -3.96
C ILE A 87 -23.28 -6.88 -5.29
N LEU A 88 -22.59 -5.80 -5.61
CA LEU A 88 -22.79 -4.99 -6.80
C LEU A 88 -21.65 -5.24 -7.80
N SER A 89 -22.00 -5.41 -9.07
CA SER A 89 -21.03 -5.47 -10.15
C SER A 89 -20.62 -4.06 -10.59
N THR A 90 -19.35 -3.89 -10.94
CA THR A 90 -18.81 -2.72 -11.65
C THR A 90 -18.14 -3.18 -12.96
N GLN A 91 -17.48 -2.28 -13.68
CA GLN A 91 -16.84 -2.56 -14.96
C GLN A 91 -15.73 -3.61 -14.85
N HIS A 92 -14.99 -3.62 -13.74
CA HIS A 92 -13.84 -4.52 -13.56
C HIS A 92 -14.06 -5.61 -12.51
N THR A 93 -15.29 -5.79 -12.01
CA THR A 93 -15.62 -7.00 -11.25
C THR A 93 -15.78 -8.20 -12.17
N THR A 94 -15.40 -9.39 -11.71
CA THR A 94 -15.61 -10.67 -12.39
C THR A 94 -16.45 -11.63 -11.53
N GLU A 95 -17.22 -12.50 -12.19
CA GLU A 95 -17.91 -13.64 -11.56
C GLU A 95 -17.07 -14.93 -11.61
N GLU A 96 -15.85 -14.86 -12.15
CA GLU A 96 -14.95 -16.00 -12.19
C GLU A 96 -14.63 -16.49 -10.78
N ASN A 97 -14.96 -17.76 -10.54
CA ASN A 97 -14.77 -18.41 -9.25
C ASN A 97 -14.26 -19.84 -9.42
N PRO A 98 -13.06 -20.04 -10.01
CA PRO A 98 -12.54 -21.38 -10.29
C PRO A 98 -12.27 -22.19 -9.01
N LEU A 99 -12.04 -21.51 -7.87
CA LEU A 99 -11.74 -22.13 -6.59
C LEU A 99 -12.95 -22.22 -5.64
N GLY A 100 -14.08 -21.60 -5.98
CA GLY A 100 -15.27 -21.59 -5.12
C GLY A 100 -15.15 -20.67 -3.89
N LEU A 101 -14.20 -19.73 -3.90
CA LEU A 101 -13.90 -18.82 -2.80
C LEU A 101 -14.60 -17.47 -2.91
N SER A 102 -15.02 -17.05 -4.11
CA SER A 102 -15.75 -15.78 -4.27
C SER A 102 -17.22 -15.89 -3.86
N TYR A 103 -17.75 -14.82 -3.25
CA TYR A 103 -19.16 -14.66 -2.88
C TYR A 103 -20.04 -14.02 -3.97
N GLY A 104 -19.46 -13.52 -5.08
CA GLY A 104 -20.19 -12.84 -6.15
C GLY A 104 -19.27 -12.05 -7.10
N PRO A 105 -19.80 -11.07 -7.84
CA PRO A 105 -18.98 -10.16 -8.63
C PRO A 105 -17.93 -9.46 -7.76
N ALA A 106 -16.65 -9.64 -8.07
CA ALA A 106 -15.56 -9.20 -7.21
C ALA A 106 -14.37 -8.64 -8.01
N PHE A 107 -13.58 -7.79 -7.37
CA PHE A 107 -12.22 -7.48 -7.82
C PHE A 107 -11.27 -8.57 -7.33
N THR A 108 -10.40 -9.02 -8.22
CA THR A 108 -9.34 -10.02 -8.00
C THR A 108 -8.25 -9.74 -9.04
N SER A 109 -7.04 -10.27 -8.85
CA SER A 109 -5.89 -9.95 -9.71
C SER A 109 -5.49 -8.47 -9.56
N LYS A 110 -4.92 -7.87 -10.60
CA LYS A 110 -4.48 -6.46 -10.60
C LYS A 110 -5.37 -5.55 -11.44
N SER A 111 -5.54 -4.31 -10.99
CA SER A 111 -6.24 -3.26 -11.74
C SER A 111 -5.40 -2.76 -12.92
N GLY A 112 -6.02 -2.07 -13.87
CA GLY A 112 -5.29 -1.49 -15.00
C GLY A 112 -4.95 -2.51 -16.08
N GLY A 113 -3.66 -2.61 -16.45
CA GLY A 113 -3.20 -3.36 -17.62
C GLY A 113 -1.92 -4.17 -17.38
N GLU A 114 -1.30 -4.63 -18.46
CA GLU A 114 -0.11 -5.50 -18.41
C GLU A 114 1.10 -4.86 -17.71
N ASP A 115 1.18 -3.51 -17.70
CA ASP A 115 2.28 -2.75 -17.11
C ASP A 115 2.25 -2.68 -15.57
N GLY A 116 1.21 -3.24 -14.93
CA GLY A 116 1.04 -3.27 -13.48
C GLY A 116 -0.22 -2.53 -13.01
N PRO A 117 -0.48 -2.57 -11.69
CA PRO A 117 -1.67 -2.00 -11.09
C PRO A 117 -1.70 -0.48 -11.27
N SER A 118 -2.81 0.04 -11.82
CA SER A 118 -3.06 1.48 -11.98
C SER A 118 -4.51 1.82 -11.65
N TRP A 119 -4.76 3.10 -11.35
CA TRP A 119 -6.10 3.56 -11.00
C TRP A 119 -7.07 3.40 -12.17
N VAL A 120 -8.18 2.71 -11.93
CA VAL A 120 -9.30 2.54 -12.87
C VAL A 120 -10.55 3.25 -12.33
N GLU A 121 -11.47 3.60 -13.23
CA GLU A 121 -12.77 4.15 -12.86
C GLU A 121 -13.79 3.03 -12.73
N GLU A 122 -14.58 3.10 -11.67
CA GLU A 122 -15.69 2.19 -11.42
C GLU A 122 -17.01 2.97 -11.33
N GLU A 123 -18.08 2.34 -11.80
CA GLU A 123 -19.44 2.83 -11.74
C GLU A 123 -20.38 1.66 -11.46
N THR A 124 -21.39 1.87 -10.62
CA THR A 124 -22.48 0.91 -10.45
C THR A 124 -23.81 1.61 -10.19
N ASP A 125 -24.88 0.98 -10.66
CA ASP A 125 -26.24 1.51 -10.55
C ASP A 125 -26.78 1.30 -9.13
N LEU A 126 -27.10 2.41 -8.46
CA LEU A 126 -27.76 2.42 -7.15
C LEU A 126 -29.27 2.68 -7.26
N THR A 127 -29.83 2.85 -8.46
CA THR A 127 -31.27 3.07 -8.70
C THR A 127 -32.16 2.02 -8.01
N PRO A 128 -31.80 0.73 -7.91
CA PRO A 128 -32.61 -0.24 -7.16
C PRO A 128 -32.80 0.10 -5.67
N PHE A 129 -31.95 0.96 -5.12
CA PHE A 129 -31.96 1.43 -3.73
C PHE A 129 -32.51 2.85 -3.59
N ALA A 130 -32.98 3.49 -4.66
CA ALA A 130 -33.60 4.81 -4.62
C ALA A 130 -34.87 4.83 -3.75
N GLY A 131 -35.20 6.00 -3.19
CA GLY A 131 -36.39 6.20 -2.35
C GLY A 131 -36.26 5.71 -0.91
N ARG A 132 -35.06 5.34 -0.45
CA ARG A 132 -34.79 4.89 0.93
C ARG A 132 -33.35 5.21 1.35
N LYS A 133 -33.06 5.02 2.63
CA LYS A 133 -31.68 4.97 3.15
C LYS A 133 -31.06 3.61 2.85
N MET A 134 -29.76 3.59 2.57
CA MET A 134 -28.99 2.36 2.37
C MET A 134 -27.60 2.47 2.99
N LEU A 135 -26.99 1.32 3.31
CA LEU A 135 -25.58 1.25 3.62
C LEU A 135 -24.80 0.87 2.35
N LEU A 136 -23.76 1.63 2.04
CA LEU A 136 -22.75 1.29 1.05
C LEU A 136 -21.53 0.74 1.78
N ARG A 137 -20.95 -0.36 1.28
CA ARG A 137 -19.73 -0.95 1.83
C ARG A 137 -18.75 -1.33 0.72
N PHE A 138 -17.48 -1.07 0.98
CA PHE A 138 -16.38 -1.77 0.34
C PHE A 138 -15.82 -2.81 1.32
N GLU A 139 -15.57 -4.02 0.84
CA GLU A 139 -15.13 -5.15 1.66
C GLU A 139 -13.95 -5.83 0.97
N TYR A 140 -12.90 -6.19 1.72
CA TYR A 140 -11.73 -6.92 1.22
C TYR A 140 -11.48 -8.12 2.11
N ILE A 141 -11.47 -9.30 1.50
CA ILE A 141 -11.35 -10.59 2.19
C ILE A 141 -10.16 -11.32 1.61
N THR A 142 -9.30 -11.85 2.49
CA THR A 142 -8.14 -12.66 2.11
C THR A 142 -8.18 -14.07 2.66
N ASP A 143 -7.52 -14.99 1.97
CA ASP A 143 -7.29 -16.34 2.46
C ASP A 143 -6.14 -16.38 3.49
N GLU A 144 -5.79 -17.56 4.00
CA GLU A 144 -4.68 -17.73 4.95
C GLU A 144 -3.26 -17.65 4.32
N GLY A 145 -3.17 -17.33 3.03
CA GLY A 145 -2.04 -17.57 2.15
C GLY A 145 -1.23 -16.32 1.77
N VAL A 146 -1.25 -15.95 0.49
CA VAL A 146 -0.36 -14.93 -0.07
C VAL A 146 -1.11 -13.62 -0.25
N ASN A 147 -0.92 -12.66 0.66
CA ASN A 147 -1.40 -11.30 0.39
C ASN A 147 -0.47 -10.47 -0.50
N LEU A 148 -1.07 -9.73 -1.42
CA LEU A 148 -0.45 -8.65 -2.21
C LEU A 148 -0.75 -7.28 -1.60
N ASP A 149 -0.60 -6.18 -2.35
CA ASP A 149 -0.80 -4.82 -1.81
C ASP A 149 -2.28 -4.49 -1.47
N GLY A 150 -3.24 -5.28 -1.96
CA GLY A 150 -4.65 -5.19 -1.58
C GLY A 150 -5.44 -4.21 -2.45
N PHE A 151 -6.41 -3.52 -1.85
CA PHE A 151 -7.40 -2.69 -2.53
C PHE A 151 -7.37 -1.25 -2.01
N ALA A 152 -7.31 -0.27 -2.92
CA ALA A 152 -7.35 1.15 -2.60
C ALA A 152 -8.46 1.87 -3.36
N ILE A 153 -9.06 2.86 -2.70
CA ILE A 153 -10.25 3.57 -3.14
C ILE A 153 -10.06 5.06 -2.95
N ASP A 154 -10.47 5.83 -3.96
CA ASP A 154 -10.43 7.29 -3.92
C ASP A 154 -11.59 7.89 -4.75
N ASP A 155 -11.82 9.19 -4.65
CA ASP A 155 -12.83 9.96 -5.41
C ASP A 155 -14.23 9.31 -5.42
N ILE A 156 -14.72 8.88 -4.26
CA ILE A 156 -16.03 8.24 -4.12
C ILE A 156 -17.11 9.30 -4.27
N SER A 157 -18.09 9.08 -5.16
CA SER A 157 -19.18 10.03 -5.36
C SER A 157 -20.51 9.38 -5.72
N VAL A 158 -21.59 10.05 -5.32
CA VAL A 158 -22.96 9.80 -5.79
C VAL A 158 -23.51 11.15 -6.29
N PRO A 159 -23.33 11.47 -7.58
CA PRO A 159 -23.61 12.80 -8.11
C PRO A 159 -25.06 13.25 -7.90
N GLU A 160 -26.04 12.35 -8.04
CA GLU A 160 -27.46 12.65 -7.86
C GLU A 160 -27.79 13.02 -6.41
N LEU A 161 -27.00 12.54 -5.44
CA LEU A 161 -27.09 12.90 -4.03
C LEU A 161 -26.29 14.17 -3.70
N GLY A 162 -25.40 14.62 -4.59
CA GLY A 162 -24.40 15.64 -4.29
C GLY A 162 -23.34 15.17 -3.28
N PHE A 163 -23.15 13.86 -3.15
CA PHE A 163 -22.16 13.26 -2.27
C PHE A 163 -20.82 13.07 -2.98
N SER A 164 -19.73 13.46 -2.32
CA SER A 164 -18.35 13.28 -2.80
C SER A 164 -17.38 13.17 -1.62
N ASP A 165 -16.44 12.23 -1.68
CA ASP A 165 -15.40 12.00 -0.69
C ASP A 165 -14.10 11.56 -1.39
N ALA A 166 -13.05 12.37 -1.25
CA ALA A 166 -11.71 12.14 -1.81
C ALA A 166 -10.70 11.71 -0.71
N ALA A 167 -11.18 11.07 0.37
CA ALA A 167 -10.38 10.55 1.47
C ALA A 167 -9.46 11.57 2.19
N GLU A 168 -9.74 12.87 2.09
CA GLU A 168 -8.99 13.93 2.77
C GLU A 168 -9.25 13.98 4.29
N SER A 169 -10.28 13.28 4.76
CA SER A 169 -10.59 13.05 6.18
C SER A 169 -11.32 11.71 6.32
N ASP A 170 -11.58 11.26 7.56
CA ASP A 170 -12.40 10.06 7.76
C ASP A 170 -13.85 10.24 7.30
N GLY A 171 -14.31 11.48 7.13
CA GLY A 171 -15.64 11.78 6.59
C GLY A 171 -16.78 11.11 7.38
N LEU A 172 -17.67 10.43 6.66
CA LEU A 172 -18.80 9.66 7.22
C LEU A 172 -18.49 8.16 7.33
N TRP A 173 -17.26 7.75 7.03
CA TRP A 173 -16.91 6.34 6.89
C TRP A 173 -16.66 5.66 8.22
N GLN A 174 -17.19 4.45 8.35
CA GLN A 174 -16.90 3.50 9.40
C GLN A 174 -15.92 2.48 8.85
N ALA A 175 -14.63 2.71 9.10
CA ALA A 175 -13.55 1.78 8.75
C ALA A 175 -13.38 0.71 9.84
N GLN A 176 -13.33 -0.55 9.42
CA GLN A 176 -12.89 -1.69 10.22
C GLN A 176 -11.87 -2.46 9.39
N GLY A 177 -10.58 -2.36 9.72
CA GLY A 177 -9.50 -2.95 8.92
C GLY A 177 -9.01 -2.04 7.79
N PHE A 178 -9.89 -1.32 7.09
CA PHE A 178 -9.47 -0.23 6.21
C PHE A 178 -8.75 0.88 6.98
N VAL A 179 -7.75 1.49 6.35
CA VAL A 179 -6.97 2.61 6.88
C VAL A 179 -6.90 3.73 5.85
N ARG A 180 -6.89 4.98 6.33
CA ARG A 180 -6.71 6.15 5.48
C ARG A 180 -5.21 6.44 5.32
N LEU A 181 -4.70 6.39 4.10
CA LEU A 181 -3.33 6.73 3.77
C LEU A 181 -3.27 8.18 3.30
N THR A 182 -2.52 9.03 3.99
CA THR A 182 -2.42 10.48 3.67
C THR A 182 -1.03 10.94 3.24
N SER A 183 0.00 10.14 3.50
CA SER A 183 1.39 10.43 3.16
C SER A 183 2.23 9.15 3.23
N PRO A 184 3.32 9.06 2.47
CA PRO A 184 4.35 8.06 2.68
C PRO A 184 4.84 8.07 4.15
N SER A 185 5.16 6.90 4.68
CA SER A 185 5.76 6.78 6.01
C SER A 185 7.23 7.20 5.98
N PRO A 186 7.79 7.74 7.08
CA PRO A 186 9.23 7.94 7.19
C PRO A 186 9.98 6.65 6.92
N GLN A 187 10.93 6.69 5.97
CA GLN A 187 11.79 5.56 5.68
C GLN A 187 12.90 5.51 6.74
N ARG A 188 13.16 4.32 7.26
CA ARG A 188 14.26 4.04 8.20
C ARG A 188 15.21 3.04 7.58
N PHE A 189 16.50 3.23 7.78
CA PHE A 189 17.52 2.28 7.39
C PHE A 189 18.34 1.83 8.60
N LEU A 190 18.68 0.55 8.62
CA LEU A 190 19.79 0.02 9.39
C LEU A 190 20.96 -0.22 8.43
N VAL A 191 22.05 0.53 8.61
CA VAL A 191 23.29 0.33 7.86
C VAL A 191 24.35 -0.16 8.82
N GLN A 192 24.90 -1.34 8.55
CA GLN A 192 25.97 -1.93 9.36
C GLN A 192 27.19 -2.22 8.51
N VAL A 193 28.36 -2.10 9.14
CA VAL A 193 29.64 -2.56 8.59
C VAL A 193 30.11 -3.74 9.41
N ILE A 194 30.44 -4.82 8.71
CA ILE A 194 31.17 -5.96 9.26
C ILE A 194 32.59 -5.88 8.73
N GLU A 195 33.53 -5.54 9.60
CA GLU A 195 34.96 -5.52 9.28
C GLU A 195 35.58 -6.87 9.62
N LEU A 196 36.25 -7.48 8.66
CA LEU A 196 36.90 -8.78 8.73
C LEU A 196 38.39 -8.58 8.52
N GLY A 197 39.16 -8.68 9.59
CA GLY A 197 40.62 -8.61 9.57
C GLY A 197 41.20 -9.38 10.75
N GLU A 198 42.15 -8.79 11.48
CA GLU A 198 42.72 -9.41 12.69
C GLU A 198 41.65 -9.78 13.73
N THR A 199 40.61 -8.95 13.81
CA THR A 199 39.39 -9.20 14.58
C THR A 199 38.17 -8.94 13.71
N THR A 200 37.07 -9.64 13.98
CA THR A 200 35.77 -9.29 13.41
C THR A 200 35.07 -8.25 14.28
N SER A 201 34.65 -7.14 13.68
CA SER A 201 33.82 -6.13 14.34
C SER A 201 32.52 -5.93 13.56
N VAL A 202 31.47 -5.52 14.26
CA VAL A 202 30.20 -5.09 13.67
C VAL A 202 29.85 -3.74 14.24
N THR A 203 29.69 -2.75 13.37
CA THR A 203 29.34 -1.38 13.77
C THR A 203 28.15 -0.89 12.97
N THR A 204 27.29 -0.10 13.60
CA THR A 204 26.20 0.60 12.91
C THR A 204 26.72 1.94 12.39
N VAL A 205 26.46 2.24 11.12
CA VAL A 205 26.74 3.55 10.53
C VAL A 205 25.67 4.53 11.03
N PRO A 206 26.04 5.60 11.74
CA PRO A 206 25.07 6.61 12.17
C PRO A 206 24.51 7.34 10.94
N LEU A 207 23.18 7.46 10.90
CA LEU A 207 22.46 8.20 9.86
C LEU A 207 21.87 9.49 10.45
N ASP A 208 21.86 10.57 9.66
CA ASP A 208 21.16 11.82 9.96
C ASP A 208 19.64 11.68 9.72
N GLU A 209 18.89 12.75 10.01
CA GLU A 209 17.42 12.78 9.79
C GLU A 209 17.00 12.62 8.32
N ALA A 210 17.93 12.82 7.39
CA ALA A 210 17.73 12.64 5.95
C ALA A 210 18.25 11.28 5.45
N ASN A 211 18.48 10.31 6.37
CA ASN A 211 19.03 8.99 6.06
C ASN A 211 20.40 9.00 5.37
N ARG A 212 21.26 9.97 5.69
CA ARG A 212 22.63 10.04 5.18
C ARG A 212 23.64 9.74 6.26
N GLY A 213 24.68 9.00 5.90
CA GLY A 213 25.74 8.65 6.84
C GLY A 213 27.04 8.34 6.14
N GLU A 214 28.15 8.50 6.87
CA GLU A 214 29.48 8.13 6.40
C GLU A 214 30.21 7.32 7.46
N VAL A 215 31.07 6.40 7.01
CA VAL A 215 32.00 5.66 7.87
C VAL A 215 33.34 5.54 7.18
N ARG A 216 34.41 5.78 7.95
CA ARG A 216 35.77 5.52 7.51
C ARG A 216 36.11 4.05 7.79
N LEU A 217 36.59 3.37 6.77
CA LEU A 217 37.09 2.00 6.81
C LEU A 217 38.61 2.09 6.66
N SER A 218 39.37 1.58 7.64
CA SER A 218 40.81 1.80 7.69
C SER A 218 41.61 0.51 7.63
N GLY A 219 42.79 0.58 6.99
CA GLY A 219 43.76 -0.50 7.01
C GLY A 219 43.49 -1.65 6.03
N PHE A 220 42.84 -1.40 4.89
CA PHE A 220 42.74 -2.42 3.84
C PHE A 220 44.13 -2.90 3.43
N GLY A 221 44.32 -4.21 3.34
CA GLY A 221 45.60 -4.83 2.98
C GLY A 221 46.65 -4.82 4.10
N SER A 222 46.29 -4.37 5.30
CA SER A 222 47.10 -4.52 6.51
C SER A 222 46.30 -5.19 7.64
N THR A 223 45.48 -4.42 8.35
CA THR A 223 44.69 -4.89 9.50
C THR A 223 43.27 -5.30 9.13
N LEU A 224 42.81 -4.93 7.94
CA LEU A 224 41.48 -5.18 7.41
C LEU A 224 41.58 -5.91 6.07
N ASP A 225 41.02 -7.12 5.99
CA ASP A 225 41.00 -7.91 4.75
C ASP A 225 39.77 -7.59 3.92
N LYS A 226 38.62 -7.40 4.59
CA LYS A 226 37.33 -7.21 3.93
C LYS A 226 36.36 -6.42 4.82
N ALA A 227 35.59 -5.55 4.20
CA ALA A 227 34.41 -4.95 4.81
C ALA A 227 33.14 -5.41 4.08
N VAL A 228 32.10 -5.77 4.82
CA VAL A 228 30.78 -6.07 4.28
C VAL A 228 29.81 -5.01 4.78
N ILE A 229 29.16 -4.32 3.85
CA ILE A 229 28.09 -3.39 4.17
C ILE A 229 26.76 -4.13 4.11
N VAL A 230 25.99 -4.06 5.19
CA VAL A 230 24.62 -4.55 5.26
C VAL A 230 23.70 -3.34 5.27
N VAL A 231 22.76 -3.29 4.34
CA VAL A 231 21.72 -2.26 4.26
C VAL A 231 20.38 -2.96 4.41
N ALA A 232 19.59 -2.56 5.42
CA ALA A 232 18.25 -3.06 5.63
C ALA A 232 17.27 -1.89 5.73
N ALA A 233 16.20 -1.93 4.93
CA ALA A 233 15.04 -1.08 5.13
C ALA A 233 14.30 -1.56 6.40
N ALA A 234 13.94 -0.63 7.28
CA ALA A 234 13.45 -0.92 8.62
C ALA A 234 12.16 -0.14 8.97
N THR A 235 11.41 0.28 7.95
CA THR A 235 10.10 0.91 8.15
C THR A 235 9.03 -0.17 8.22
N ASP A 236 8.27 -0.17 9.31
CA ASP A 236 7.13 -1.07 9.49
C ASP A 236 5.96 -0.67 8.57
N GLY A 237 5.11 -1.63 8.22
CA GLY A 237 3.87 -1.37 7.49
C GLY A 237 4.02 -1.24 5.96
N THR A 238 5.21 -1.41 5.40
CA THR A 238 5.45 -1.40 3.96
C THR A 238 6.24 -2.64 3.51
N ARG A 239 5.96 -3.09 2.28
CA ARG A 239 6.80 -4.05 1.54
C ARG A 239 7.43 -3.42 0.30
N GLN A 240 7.28 -2.10 0.15
CA GLN A 240 7.81 -1.37 -0.99
C GLN A 240 9.34 -1.30 -0.92
N THR A 241 9.97 -1.31 -2.08
CA THR A 241 11.44 -1.23 -2.17
C THR A 241 11.90 0.14 -1.72
N ALA A 242 12.76 0.18 -0.68
CA ALA A 242 13.39 1.41 -0.23
C ALA A 242 14.59 1.75 -1.12
N ALA A 243 14.51 2.88 -1.84
CA ALA A 243 15.60 3.34 -2.68
C ALA A 243 16.77 3.88 -1.85
N TYR A 244 17.99 3.62 -2.28
CA TYR A 244 19.20 4.20 -1.69
C TYR A 244 20.32 4.30 -2.73
N ARG A 245 21.31 5.11 -2.41
CA ARG A 245 22.58 5.23 -3.12
C ARG A 245 23.72 5.06 -2.13
N TYR A 246 24.85 4.60 -2.63
CA TYR A 246 26.08 4.55 -1.85
C TYR A 246 27.27 4.87 -2.73
N SER A 247 28.35 5.31 -2.09
CA SER A 247 29.64 5.48 -2.74
C SER A 247 30.75 4.99 -1.82
N LEU A 248 31.87 4.63 -2.43
CA LEU A 248 33.09 4.28 -1.73
C LEU A 248 34.22 5.03 -2.42
N ARG A 249 34.96 5.83 -1.64
CA ARG A 249 36.07 6.63 -2.14
C ARG A 249 37.32 6.38 -1.29
N PRO A 250 38.54 6.47 -1.86
CA PRO A 250 39.74 6.51 -1.05
C PRO A 250 39.63 7.64 -0.02
N ALA A 251 40.06 7.38 1.20
CA ALA A 251 40.10 8.42 2.21
C ALA A 251 41.34 9.30 1.95
N GLU A 252 41.15 10.60 1.78
CA GLU A 252 42.28 11.54 1.69
C GLU A 252 43.09 11.49 3.00
N GLN A 253 44.41 11.68 2.90
CA GLN A 253 45.35 11.67 4.03
C GLN A 253 45.11 12.85 4.97
#